data_AF-A0AAV3M0B1-F1
#
_entry.id   AF-A0AAV3M0B1-F1
#
_cell.length_a   1.000
_cell.length_b   1.000
_cell.length_c   1.000
_cell.angle_alpha   90.00
_cell.angle_beta   90.00
_cell.angle_gamma   90.00
#
_symmetry.space_group_name_H-M   'P 1'
#
loop_
_entity.id
_entity.type
_entity.pdbx_description
1 polymer ?
#
loop_
_entity_poly.entity_id
_entity_poly.type
_entity_poly.pdbx_seq_one_letter_code
_entity_poly.pdbx_strand_id
1 'polypeptide(L)'
;MAFIRRTVQTNIFEEFYPTTLAFSAGKKNYFLGHSKDKSYMIYNMTDAGRIEPTVVVQKGKLKTYLQNIQAFYDSTQNKQYLYGYNLDEKVIDVYQIADNASIQLMYSEEFSIEDSIKSATFFIINGVLHFYTQSDKTKNWFIYNLITY
;
A
#
# COMPACT_ATOMS: atom_id res chain seq x y z
N MET A 1 25.59 12.06 -0.52
CA MET A 1 25.30 11.03 0.50
C MET A 1 25.68 9.68 -0.09
N ALA A 2 26.53 8.89 0.58
CA ALA A 2 26.90 7.55 0.14
C ALA A 2 26.08 6.51 0.91
N PHE A 3 25.49 5.55 0.21
CA PHE A 3 24.71 4.48 0.83
C PHE A 3 25.62 3.27 1.08
N ILE A 4 25.68 2.79 2.32
CA ILE A 4 26.41 1.57 2.69
C ILE A 4 25.39 0.51 3.08
N ARG A 5 25.45 -0.66 2.41
CA ARG A 5 24.61 -1.81 2.74
C ARG A 5 25.14 -2.50 4.00
N ARG A 6 24.26 -2.76 4.97
CA ARG A 6 24.54 -3.60 6.15
C ARG A 6 23.37 -4.54 6.38
N THR A 7 23.66 -5.73 6.89
CA THR A 7 22.62 -6.68 7.30
C THR A 7 22.14 -6.30 8.70
N VAL A 8 20.85 -6.03 8.84
CA VAL A 8 20.19 -5.72 10.13
C VAL A 8 19.58 -6.98 10.75
N GLN A 9 19.03 -7.86 9.93
CA GLN A 9 18.38 -9.10 10.35
C GLN A 9 18.48 -10.15 9.22
N THR A 10 18.69 -11.40 9.59
CA THR A 10 18.50 -12.59 8.74
C THR A 10 17.49 -13.48 9.45
N ASN A 11 16.37 -13.77 8.80
CA ASN A 11 15.31 -14.62 9.36
C ASN A 11 14.45 -15.22 8.23
N ILE A 12 13.47 -16.05 8.59
CA ILE A 12 12.54 -16.72 7.68
C ILE A 12 11.11 -16.42 8.12
N PHE A 13 10.22 -16.14 7.16
CA PHE A 13 8.77 -16.15 7.36
C PHE A 13 8.19 -17.51 6.98
N GLU A 14 7.07 -17.90 7.59
CA GLU A 14 6.34 -19.12 7.21
C GLU A 14 5.75 -19.04 5.81
N GLU A 15 5.42 -17.81 5.35
CA GLU A 15 4.87 -17.53 4.03
C GLU A 15 5.81 -16.64 3.22
N PHE A 16 5.68 -16.71 1.89
CA PHE A 16 6.36 -15.81 0.97
C PHE A 16 5.47 -14.63 0.58
N TYR A 17 5.94 -13.41 0.83
CA TYR A 17 5.23 -12.18 0.51
C TYR A 17 5.79 -11.51 -0.76
N PRO A 18 5.15 -11.69 -1.93
CA PRO A 18 5.58 -11.04 -3.18
C PRO A 18 5.38 -9.52 -3.19
N THR A 19 4.41 -9.00 -2.44
CA THR A 19 4.22 -7.56 -2.27
C THR A 19 4.40 -7.21 -0.80
N THR A 20 5.21 -6.18 -0.52
CA THR A 20 5.53 -5.77 0.85
C THR A 20 5.49 -4.25 0.99
N LEU A 21 5.24 -3.77 2.21
CA LEU A 21 5.25 -2.35 2.55
C LEU A 21 5.78 -2.17 3.97
N ALA A 22 6.72 -1.25 4.16
CA ALA A 22 7.03 -0.70 5.46
C ALA A 22 6.28 0.64 5.64
N PHE A 23 5.64 0.83 6.79
CA PHE A 23 4.89 2.06 7.10
C PHE A 23 4.93 2.33 8.61
N SER A 24 4.50 3.52 9.03
CA SER A 24 4.51 3.92 10.44
C SER A 24 3.14 4.40 10.88
N ALA A 25 2.49 3.79 11.86
CA ALA A 25 1.19 4.23 12.38
C ALA A 25 1.27 4.42 13.90
N GLY A 26 0.55 5.40 14.49
CA GLY A 26 0.57 5.60 15.94
C GLY A 26 1.97 5.73 16.56
N LYS A 27 2.93 6.35 15.84
CA LYS A 27 4.36 6.49 16.21
C LYS A 27 5.14 5.17 16.31
N LYS A 28 4.63 4.07 15.76
CA LYS A 28 5.32 2.78 15.65
C LYS A 28 5.54 2.43 14.20
N ASN A 29 6.48 1.52 13.95
CA ASN A 29 6.79 1.05 12.60
C ASN A 29 6.23 -0.36 12.39
N TYR A 30 5.82 -0.64 11.17
CA TYR A 30 5.16 -1.88 10.80
C TYR A 30 5.65 -2.37 9.45
N PHE A 31 5.54 -3.69 9.27
CA PHE A 31 5.79 -4.37 8.01
C PHE A 31 4.53 -5.11 7.59
N LEU A 32 4.04 -4.83 6.39
CA LEU A 32 2.95 -5.56 5.75
C LEU A 32 3.52 -6.51 4.69
N GLY A 33 3.19 -7.79 4.83
CA GLY A 33 3.39 -8.79 3.79
C GLY A 33 2.06 -9.15 3.15
N HIS A 34 2.01 -9.20 1.81
CA HIS A 34 0.81 -9.52 1.05
C HIS A 34 1.09 -10.64 0.04
N SER A 35 0.26 -11.69 0.10
CA SER A 35 0.39 -12.94 -0.64
C SER A 35 -0.57 -13.01 -1.83
N LYS A 36 -0.24 -13.83 -2.84
CA LYS A 36 -1.05 -14.00 -4.07
C LYS A 36 -2.45 -14.54 -3.81
N ASP A 37 -2.68 -15.24 -2.70
CA ASP A 37 -3.99 -15.76 -2.29
C ASP A 37 -4.87 -14.68 -1.61
N LYS A 38 -4.47 -13.42 -1.76
CA LYS A 38 -5.05 -12.19 -1.21
C LYS A 38 -4.85 -12.03 0.29
N SER A 39 -4.19 -12.97 0.97
CA SER A 39 -3.91 -12.83 2.40
C SER A 39 -2.88 -11.73 2.65
N TYR A 40 -2.98 -11.11 3.82
CA TYR A 40 -1.97 -10.17 4.30
C TYR A 40 -1.72 -10.40 5.79
N MET A 41 -0.49 -10.06 6.21
CA MET A 41 -0.10 -10.01 7.62
C MET A 41 0.65 -8.71 7.88
N ILE A 42 0.37 -8.09 9.03
CA ILE A 42 1.05 -6.91 9.54
C ILE A 42 1.84 -7.33 10.78
N TYR A 43 3.12 -7.00 10.81
CA TYR A 43 4.05 -7.28 11.89
C TYR A 43 4.59 -5.97 12.48
N ASN A 44 4.98 -6.00 13.75
CA ASN A 44 5.74 -4.90 14.33
C ASN A 44 7.13 -4.83 13.69
N MET A 45 7.63 -3.61 13.56
CA MET A 45 9.00 -3.31 13.19
C MET A 45 9.61 -2.39 14.25
N THR A 46 10.79 -2.76 14.73
CA THR A 46 11.57 -1.94 15.67
C THR A 46 12.12 -0.69 14.98
N ASP A 47 12.50 0.32 15.74
CA ASP A 47 13.14 1.54 15.21
C ASP A 47 14.49 1.29 14.53
N ALA A 48 15.10 0.13 14.79
CA ALA A 48 16.30 -0.34 14.11
C ALA A 48 16.00 -1.06 12.77
N GLY A 49 14.73 -1.20 12.37
CA GLY A 49 14.32 -1.86 11.14
C GLY A 49 14.23 -3.40 11.21
N ARG A 50 14.25 -3.99 12.42
CA ARG A 50 14.02 -5.43 12.61
C ARG A 50 12.53 -5.73 12.66
N ILE A 51 12.09 -6.74 11.92
CA ILE A 51 10.71 -7.23 11.93
C ILE A 51 10.57 -8.30 13.02
N GLU A 52 9.43 -8.31 13.72
CA GLU A 52 9.07 -9.33 14.71
C GLU A 52 8.11 -10.36 14.09
N PRO A 53 8.61 -11.40 13.38
CA PRO A 53 7.76 -12.30 12.59
C PRO A 53 6.86 -13.23 13.43
N THR A 54 7.10 -13.34 14.73
CA THR A 54 6.31 -14.18 15.64
C THR A 54 5.07 -13.48 16.21
N VAL A 55 4.97 -12.15 16.04
CA VAL A 55 3.87 -11.34 16.58
C VAL A 55 3.13 -10.65 15.44
N VAL A 56 2.02 -11.25 15.02
CA VAL A 56 1.13 -10.67 14.01
C VAL A 56 0.21 -9.65 14.67
N VAL A 57 0.29 -8.40 14.23
CA VAL A 57 -0.56 -7.28 14.66
C VAL A 57 -1.96 -7.41 14.06
N GLN A 58 -2.03 -7.71 12.76
CA GLN A 58 -3.26 -7.95 12.04
C GLN A 58 -3.02 -8.97 10.94
N LYS A 59 -4.01 -9.82 10.67
CA LYS A 59 -4.05 -10.64 9.46
C LYS A 59 -5.45 -10.61 8.86
N GLY A 60 -5.54 -10.79 7.56
CA GLY A 60 -6.82 -10.83 6.86
C GLY A 60 -6.64 -11.17 5.39
N LYS A 61 -7.68 -10.89 4.61
CA LYS A 61 -7.63 -10.93 3.15
C LYS A 61 -8.05 -9.58 2.58
N LEU A 62 -7.33 -9.11 1.58
CA LEU A 62 -7.72 -7.96 0.77
C LEU A 62 -8.75 -8.38 -0.27
N LYS A 63 -9.44 -7.41 -0.88
CA LYS A 63 -10.41 -7.67 -1.96
C LYS A 63 -9.74 -8.35 -3.16
N THR A 64 -8.51 -7.93 -3.47
CA THR A 64 -7.70 -8.43 -4.58
C THR A 64 -6.23 -8.60 -4.19
N TYR A 65 -5.45 -9.30 -5.02
CA TYR A 65 -4.00 -9.31 -4.88
C TYR A 65 -3.40 -8.04 -5.47
N LEU A 66 -2.88 -7.17 -4.63
CA LEU A 66 -2.27 -5.91 -5.06
C LEU A 66 -0.80 -6.16 -5.48
N GLN A 67 -0.51 -6.01 -6.76
CA GLN A 67 0.82 -6.21 -7.35
C GLN A 67 1.80 -5.09 -6.96
N ASN A 68 1.27 -3.92 -6.61
CA ASN A 68 2.00 -2.79 -6.05
C ASN A 68 1.21 -2.24 -4.88
N ILE A 69 1.92 -1.89 -3.80
CA ILE A 69 1.35 -1.25 -2.61
C ILE A 69 2.24 -0.08 -2.24
N GLN A 70 1.63 1.07 -1.93
CA GLN A 70 2.31 2.25 -1.43
C GLN A 70 1.49 2.89 -0.32
N ALA A 71 2.17 3.55 0.62
CA ALA A 71 1.53 4.35 1.65
C ALA A 71 1.76 5.84 1.41
N PHE A 72 0.80 6.65 1.81
CA PHE A 72 0.90 8.11 1.80
C PHE A 72 0.23 8.69 3.05
N TYR A 73 0.69 9.87 3.45
CA TYR A 73 0.26 10.56 4.66
C TYR A 73 -0.46 11.86 4.34
N ASP A 74 -1.69 11.98 4.85
CA ASP A 74 -2.42 13.24 4.91
C ASP A 74 -2.03 14.00 6.17
N SER A 75 -1.14 14.97 6.02
CA SER A 75 -0.73 15.85 7.13
C SER A 75 -1.83 16.81 7.59
N THR A 76 -2.84 17.08 6.76
CA THR A 76 -3.93 18.01 7.10
C THR A 76 -4.97 17.36 8.02
N GLN A 77 -5.28 16.08 7.76
CA GLN A 77 -6.22 15.29 8.55
C GLN A 77 -5.53 14.39 9.59
N ASN A 78 -4.20 14.34 9.59
CA ASN A 78 -3.39 13.38 10.35
C ASN A 78 -3.84 11.93 10.10
N LYS A 79 -4.05 11.57 8.83
CA LYS A 79 -4.48 10.23 8.41
C LYS A 79 -3.47 9.59 7.49
N GLN A 80 -3.43 8.27 7.52
CA GLN A 80 -2.60 7.48 6.61
C GLN A 80 -3.45 6.59 5.74
N TYR A 81 -2.97 6.39 4.53
CA TYR A 81 -3.63 5.57 3.54
C TYR A 81 -2.61 4.65 2.89
N LEU A 82 -3.11 3.50 2.50
CA LEU A 82 -2.46 2.53 1.64
C LEU A 82 -3.25 2.50 0.35
N TYR A 83 -2.59 2.55 -0.80
CA TYR A 83 -3.22 2.17 -2.05
C TYR A 83 -2.44 1.06 -2.71
N GLY A 84 -3.14 0.31 -3.55
CA GLY A 84 -2.52 -0.60 -4.47
C GLY A 84 -3.41 -0.85 -5.67
N TYR A 85 -2.87 -1.57 -6.64
CA TYR A 85 -3.60 -1.97 -7.83
C TYR A 85 -3.34 -3.42 -8.19
N ASN A 86 -4.33 -4.03 -8.82
CA ASN A 86 -4.23 -5.31 -9.51
C ASN A 86 -4.52 -5.07 -11.00
N LEU A 87 -3.52 -5.25 -11.85
CA LEU A 87 -3.68 -5.07 -13.30
C LEU A 87 -4.48 -6.22 -13.93
N ASP A 88 -4.41 -7.42 -13.37
CA ASP A 88 -5.07 -8.61 -13.90
C ASP A 88 -6.59 -8.53 -13.65
N GLU A 89 -6.97 -8.17 -12.42
CA GLU A 89 -8.37 -7.95 -12.03
C GLU A 89 -8.89 -6.55 -12.41
N LYS A 90 -8.01 -5.65 -12.87
CA LYS A 90 -8.31 -4.25 -13.20
C LYS A 90 -8.92 -3.47 -12.03
N VAL A 91 -8.41 -3.71 -10.83
CA VAL A 91 -8.92 -3.10 -9.59
C VAL A 91 -7.87 -2.18 -8.98
N ILE A 92 -8.33 -1.06 -8.46
CA ILE A 92 -7.56 -0.18 -7.59
C ILE A 92 -8.28 -0.12 -6.26
N ASP A 93 -7.54 -0.31 -5.18
CA ASP A 93 -8.07 -0.24 -3.83
C ASP A 93 -7.31 0.81 -3.02
N VAL A 94 -8.04 1.57 -2.20
CA VAL A 94 -7.51 2.47 -1.19
C VAL A 94 -8.02 2.04 0.17
N TYR A 95 -7.09 1.90 1.11
CA TYR A 95 -7.34 1.53 2.49
C TYR A 95 -6.89 2.69 3.40
N GLN A 96 -7.65 2.97 4.45
CA GLN A 96 -7.19 3.82 5.54
C GLN A 96 -6.42 2.96 6.54
N ILE A 97 -5.31 3.48 7.04
CA ILE A 97 -4.50 2.89 8.10
C ILE A 97 -4.85 3.60 9.41
N ALA A 98 -5.30 2.85 10.42
CA ALA A 98 -5.53 3.35 11.77
C ALA A 98 -4.23 3.35 12.60
N ASP A 99 -4.22 4.06 13.73
CA ASP A 99 -3.03 4.18 14.61
C ASP A 99 -2.52 2.84 15.17
N ASN A 100 -3.39 1.83 15.28
CA ASN A 100 -3.03 0.47 15.68
C ASN A 100 -2.56 -0.41 14.50
N ALA A 101 -2.24 0.22 13.36
CA ALA A 101 -1.89 -0.39 12.07
C ALA A 101 -3.02 -1.15 11.38
N SER A 102 -4.25 -1.14 11.91
CA SER A 102 -5.34 -1.84 11.25
C SER A 102 -5.70 -1.14 9.94
N ILE A 103 -5.90 -1.91 8.86
CA ILE A 103 -6.33 -1.38 7.57
C ILE A 103 -7.81 -1.62 7.29
N GLN A 104 -8.48 -0.65 6.69
CA GLN A 104 -9.88 -0.72 6.28
C GLN A 104 -10.04 -0.21 4.85
N LEU A 105 -10.72 -0.98 4.00
CA LEU A 105 -11.03 -0.57 2.63
C LEU A 105 -11.95 0.67 2.65
N MET A 106 -11.53 1.74 1.98
CA MET A 106 -12.27 2.99 1.85
C MET A 106 -12.83 3.18 0.45
N TYR A 107 -12.08 2.75 -0.55
CA TYR A 107 -12.44 2.94 -1.95
C TYR A 107 -11.94 1.75 -2.77
N SER A 108 -12.75 1.34 -3.74
CA SER A 108 -12.37 0.32 -4.71
C SER A 108 -13.01 0.68 -6.03
N GLU A 109 -12.20 0.71 -7.08
CA GLU A 109 -12.64 1.02 -8.44
C GLU A 109 -12.16 -0.07 -9.39
N GLU A 110 -13.10 -0.57 -10.19
CA GLU A 110 -12.77 -1.33 -11.39
C GLU A 110 -12.47 -0.32 -12.50
N PHE A 111 -11.25 -0.34 -13.04
CA PHE A 111 -10.90 0.53 -14.16
C PHE A 111 -11.03 -0.24 -15.47
N SER A 112 -11.75 0.33 -16.43
CA SER A 112 -11.74 -0.20 -17.80
C SER A 112 -10.34 -0.08 -18.38
N ILE A 113 -9.66 -1.23 -18.54
CA ILE A 113 -8.49 -1.36 -19.41
C ILE A 113 -9.04 -1.49 -20.82
N GLU A 114 -9.37 -0.36 -21.44
CA GLU A 114 -9.69 -0.39 -22.86
C GLU A 114 -8.43 -0.50 -23.71
N ASP A 115 -7.21 -0.24 -23.20
CA ASP A 115 -6.06 -0.25 -24.12
C ASP A 115 -4.62 -0.33 -23.59
N SER A 116 -4.33 -0.59 -22.30
CA SER A 116 -2.93 -0.79 -21.84
C SER A 116 -2.75 -0.98 -20.34
N ILE A 117 -1.55 -1.43 -19.92
CA ILE A 117 -1.07 -1.29 -18.54
C ILE A 117 -1.14 0.19 -18.18
N LYS A 118 -1.74 0.49 -17.02
CA LYS A 118 -1.83 1.86 -16.50
C LYS A 118 -0.69 2.09 -15.50
N SER A 119 0.03 3.19 -15.65
CA SER A 119 0.77 3.76 -14.53
C SER A 119 -0.23 4.51 -13.65
N ALA A 120 -0.15 4.30 -12.35
CA ALA A 120 -1.09 4.81 -11.36
C ALA A 120 -0.34 5.36 -10.14
N THR A 121 -0.74 6.52 -9.64
CA THR A 121 -0.22 7.06 -8.37
C THR A 121 -1.28 7.84 -7.63
N PHE A 122 -1.38 7.59 -6.33
CA PHE A 122 -2.17 8.40 -5.41
C PHE A 122 -1.28 9.39 -4.68
N PHE A 123 -1.77 10.60 -4.50
CA PHE A 123 -1.06 11.65 -3.77
C PHE A 123 -2.06 12.62 -3.14
N ILE A 124 -1.63 13.34 -2.11
CA ILE A 124 -2.46 14.30 -1.39
C ILE A 124 -1.88 15.70 -1.55
N ILE A 125 -2.71 16.67 -1.94
CA ILE A 125 -2.37 18.09 -1.96
C ILE A 125 -3.47 18.84 -1.21
N ASN A 126 -3.10 19.60 -0.18
CA ASN A 126 -4.04 20.39 0.64
C ASN A 126 -5.24 19.58 1.17
N GLY A 127 -5.01 18.34 1.59
CA GLY A 127 -6.06 17.45 2.13
C GLY A 127 -7.01 16.86 1.08
N VAL A 128 -6.72 17.05 -0.21
CA VAL A 128 -7.47 16.45 -1.31
C VAL A 128 -6.70 15.24 -1.83
N LEU A 129 -7.38 14.09 -1.90
CA LEU A 129 -6.83 12.89 -2.50
C LEU A 129 -6.93 12.98 -4.02
N HIS A 130 -5.80 12.87 -4.69
CA HIS A 130 -5.69 12.84 -6.13
C HIS A 130 -5.27 11.46 -6.63
N PHE A 131 -5.73 11.12 -7.82
CA PHE A 131 -5.39 9.88 -8.50
C PHE A 131 -4.92 10.16 -9.92
N TYR A 132 -3.62 9.99 -10.16
CA TYR A 132 -3.02 10.05 -11.48
C TYR A 132 -3.12 8.71 -12.18
N THR A 133 -3.47 8.74 -13.47
CA THR A 133 -3.39 7.60 -14.38
C THR A 133 -2.73 7.98 -15.69
N GLN A 134 -2.03 7.03 -16.30
CA GLN A 134 -1.52 7.17 -17.66
C GLN A 134 -1.59 5.84 -18.43
N SER A 135 -2.01 5.92 -19.70
CA SER A 135 -2.02 4.79 -20.63
C SER A 135 -0.61 4.51 -21.18
N ASP A 136 -0.14 3.26 -21.14
CA ASP A 136 1.11 2.89 -21.80
C ASP A 136 1.03 3.04 -23.34
N LYS A 137 -0.16 2.86 -23.93
CA LYS A 137 -0.35 2.82 -25.40
C LYS A 137 -0.47 4.22 -25.98
N THR A 138 -1.43 5.00 -25.47
CA THR A 138 -1.73 6.34 -26.01
C THR A 138 -0.92 7.44 -25.35
N LYS A 139 -0.28 7.16 -24.20
CA LYS A 139 0.42 8.14 -23.34
C LYS A 139 -0.48 9.22 -22.73
N ASN A 140 -1.78 9.22 -23.02
CA ASN A 140 -2.76 10.09 -22.38
C ASN A 140 -2.78 9.87 -20.87
N TRP A 141 -2.94 10.96 -20.13
CA TRP A 141 -2.96 10.96 -18.67
C TRP A 141 -4.12 11.79 -18.14
N PHE A 142 -4.60 11.41 -16.96
CA PHE A 142 -5.68 12.08 -16.24
C PHE A 142 -5.33 12.16 -14.77
N ILE A 143 -5.79 13.22 -14.11
CA ILE A 143 -5.77 13.35 -12.65
C ILE A 143 -7.21 13.54 -12.19
N TYR A 144 -7.67 12.64 -11.33
CA TYR A 144 -8.98 12.70 -10.70
C TYR A 144 -8.86 13.22 -9.27
N ASN A 145 -9.87 13.94 -8.80
CA ASN A 145 -10.05 14.21 -7.37
C ASN A 145 -10.99 13.14 -6.80
N LEU A 146 -10.56 12.48 -5.74
CA LEU A 146 -11.38 11.53 -5.01
C LEU A 146 -11.98 12.26 -3.81
N ILE A 147 -13.29 12.49 -3.90
CA ILE A 147 -14.06 13.20 -2.88
C ILE A 147 -14.92 12.15 -2.15
N THR A 148 -14.67 11.97 -0.86
CA THR A 148 -15.52 11.17 0.02
C THR A 148 -16.66 12.04 0.55
N TYR A 149 -17.91 11.63 0.35
CA TYR A 149 -19.09 12.25 0.97
C TYR A 149 -19.46 11.56 2.28
#